data_AF-A0A7C4QM22-F1
#
_entry.id   AF-A0A7C4QM22-F1
#
_cell.length_a   1.000
_cell.length_b   1.000
_cell.length_c   1.000
_cell.angle_alpha   90.00
_cell.angle_beta   90.00
_cell.angle_gamma   90.00
#
_symmetry.space_group_name_H-M   'P 1'
#
loop_
_entity.id
_entity.type
_entity.pdbx_description
1 polymer ?
#
loop_
_entity_poly.entity_id
_entity_poly.type
_entity_poly.pdbx_seq_one_letter_code
_entity_poly.pdbx_strand_id
1 'polypeptide(L)'
;MKPASAPIPPPNLVCHDVRPLWTLGGAAAWLRRNVEDLLPMIEDGRLEWAWDIATSGRSRREVRVWFRSLQACKARRAGPAGAPPAPAALSEEMVIAAVIGHSRPLLRGAEVQGILNCDRNQVARFLAAGELLRAGSAPAGARGDGNRSPVILRGSLEGFLRRRRIC
;
A
#
# COMPACT_ATOMS: atom_id res chain seq x y z
N MET A 1 -14.01 -17.84 18.58
CA MET A 1 -12.98 -16.78 18.62
C MET A 1 -13.57 -15.51 18.03
N LYS A 2 -13.68 -14.44 18.83
CA LYS A 2 -14.13 -13.12 18.36
C LYS A 2 -12.98 -12.54 17.52
N PRO A 3 -13.17 -12.12 16.25
CA PRO A 3 -12.09 -11.51 15.50
C PRO A 3 -11.64 -10.26 16.26
N ALA A 4 -10.34 -10.18 16.59
CA ALA A 4 -9.76 -8.97 17.14
C ALA A 4 -10.12 -7.82 16.19
N SER A 5 -10.75 -6.79 16.73
CA SER A 5 -11.11 -5.61 15.95
C SER A 5 -9.84 -5.02 15.37
N ALA A 6 -9.78 -4.84 14.05
CA ALA A 6 -8.63 -4.23 13.40
C ALA A 6 -8.37 -2.84 14.02
N PRO A 7 -7.11 -2.46 14.25
CA PRO A 7 -6.78 -1.18 14.86
C PRO A 7 -7.31 -0.05 13.99
N ILE A 8 -7.88 0.96 14.66
CA ILE A 8 -8.34 2.18 13.99
C ILE A 8 -7.10 3.00 13.67
N PRO A 9 -6.81 3.31 12.39
CA PRO A 9 -5.70 4.17 12.07
C PRO A 9 -5.96 5.57 12.63
N PRO A 10 -4.96 6.22 13.24
CA PRO A 10 -5.14 7.58 13.72
C PRO A 10 -5.43 8.52 12.53
N PRO A 11 -6.38 9.46 12.66
CA PRO A 11 -6.95 10.19 11.53
C PRO A 11 -5.93 11.06 10.79
N ASN A 12 -4.87 11.51 11.48
CA ASN A 12 -3.79 12.29 10.89
C ASN A 12 -2.87 11.49 9.96
N LEU A 13 -2.90 10.15 10.02
CA LEU A 13 -2.07 9.30 9.15
C LEU A 13 -2.80 8.90 7.86
N VAL A 14 -4.13 8.88 7.87
CA VAL A 14 -4.91 8.56 6.67
C VAL A 14 -4.82 9.71 5.67
N CYS A 15 -4.73 9.37 4.39
CA CYS A 15 -4.81 10.31 3.28
C CYS A 15 -6.10 10.04 2.51
N HIS A 16 -7.12 10.85 2.74
CA HIS A 16 -8.41 10.71 2.06
C HIS A 16 -8.41 11.34 0.66
N ASP A 17 -7.59 12.38 0.45
CA ASP A 17 -7.60 13.17 -0.79
C ASP A 17 -6.58 12.71 -1.84
N VAL A 18 -5.70 11.77 -1.50
CA VAL A 18 -4.67 11.26 -2.40
C VAL A 18 -4.54 9.75 -2.27
N ARG A 19 -4.07 9.09 -3.34
CA ARG A 19 -3.69 7.68 -3.26
C ARG A 19 -2.61 7.51 -2.19
N PRO A 20 -2.73 6.53 -1.28
CA PRO A 20 -1.80 6.39 -0.17
C PRO A 20 -0.42 5.93 -0.66
N LEU A 21 -0.37 5.08 -1.69
CA LEU A 21 0.85 4.54 -2.25
C LEU A 21 1.16 5.12 -3.63
N TRP A 22 2.41 5.54 -3.82
CA TRP A 22 2.87 6.21 -5.03
C TRP A 22 3.87 5.34 -5.77
N THR A 23 3.81 5.35 -7.10
CA THR A 23 4.86 4.73 -7.93
C THR A 23 6.18 5.45 -7.71
N LEU A 24 7.32 4.79 -7.98
CA LEU A 24 8.62 5.47 -7.94
C LEU A 24 8.66 6.70 -8.85
N GLY A 25 8.06 6.63 -10.05
CA GLY A 25 7.96 7.80 -10.94
C GLY A 25 7.19 8.97 -10.32
N GLY A 26 6.05 8.70 -9.68
CA GLY A 26 5.28 9.73 -8.99
C GLY A 26 6.02 10.30 -7.78
N ALA A 27 6.66 9.43 -6.99
CA ALA A 27 7.47 9.84 -5.84
C ALA A 27 8.68 10.70 -6.26
N ALA A 28 9.34 10.34 -7.37
CA ALA A 28 10.48 11.05 -7.93
C ALA A 28 10.08 12.46 -8.36
N ALA A 29 8.99 12.58 -9.13
CA ALA A 29 8.43 13.86 -9.53
C ALA A 29 8.08 14.73 -8.32
N TRP A 30 7.45 14.16 -7.30
CA TRP A 30 7.05 14.90 -6.09
C TRP A 30 8.26 15.38 -5.27
N LEU A 31 9.29 14.55 -5.14
CA LEU A 31 10.54 14.87 -4.45
C LEU A 31 11.51 15.72 -5.29
N ARG A 32 11.19 15.98 -6.57
CA ARG A 32 12.08 16.62 -7.56
C ARG A 32 13.43 15.90 -7.67
N ARG A 33 13.37 14.59 -7.89
CA ARG A 33 14.54 13.70 -8.00
C ARG A 33 14.42 12.74 -9.17
N ASN A 34 15.52 12.05 -9.48
CA ASN A 34 15.51 10.93 -10.42
C ASN A 34 14.97 9.67 -9.73
N VAL A 35 14.39 8.77 -10.51
CA VAL A 35 13.87 7.49 -10.00
C VAL A 35 15.00 6.63 -9.39
N GLU A 36 16.19 6.70 -9.98
CA GLU A 36 17.38 5.98 -9.52
C GLU A 36 17.83 6.39 -8.11
N ASP A 37 17.54 7.62 -7.68
CA ASP A 37 17.87 8.09 -6.33
C ASP A 37 16.95 7.51 -5.25
N LEU A 38 15.76 7.03 -5.62
CA LEU A 38 14.75 6.61 -4.65
C LEU A 38 15.04 5.24 -4.05
N LEU A 39 15.59 4.31 -4.85
CA LEU A 39 15.90 2.97 -4.34
C LEU A 39 16.95 3.02 -3.22
N PRO A 40 18.09 3.72 -3.37
CA PRO A 40 19.01 3.93 -2.27
C PRO A 40 18.35 4.61 -1.06
N MET A 41 17.45 5.56 -1.28
CA MET A 41 16.71 6.22 -0.19
C MET A 41 15.76 5.28 0.57
N ILE A 42 15.24 4.24 -0.09
CA ILE A 42 14.41 3.21 0.55
C ILE A 42 15.32 2.26 1.34
N GLU A 43 16.42 1.82 0.72
CA GLU A 43 17.38 0.86 1.29
C GLU A 43 18.11 1.42 2.51
N ASP A 44 18.41 2.72 2.54
CA ASP A 44 19.03 3.39 3.68
C ASP A 44 18.03 3.99 4.69
N GLY A 45 16.73 3.73 4.52
CA GLY A 45 15.68 4.13 5.46
C GLY A 45 15.28 5.61 5.40
N ARG A 46 15.78 6.42 4.46
CA ARG A 46 15.28 7.80 4.25
C ARG A 46 13.82 7.83 3.79
N LEU A 47 13.37 6.77 3.13
CA LEU A 47 11.98 6.46 2.79
C LEU A 47 11.56 5.17 3.50
N GLU A 48 11.10 5.32 4.74
CA GLU A 48 10.87 4.24 5.71
C GLU A 48 9.76 3.25 5.35
N TRP A 49 8.85 3.61 4.44
CA TRP A 49 7.69 2.78 4.14
C TRP A 49 7.53 2.59 2.63
N ALA A 50 8.02 1.45 2.15
CA ALA A 50 7.90 1.05 0.77
C ALA A 50 7.59 -0.44 0.63
N TRP A 51 6.89 -0.78 -0.45
CA TRP A 51 6.47 -2.15 -0.77
C TRP A 51 6.84 -2.50 -2.21
N ASP A 52 7.33 -3.70 -2.43
CA ASP A 52 7.40 -4.28 -3.77
C ASP A 52 6.13 -5.08 -4.06
N ILE A 53 5.25 -4.52 -4.89
CA ILE A 53 3.97 -5.15 -5.22
C ILE A 53 4.03 -5.98 -6.51
N ALA A 54 5.22 -6.34 -6.99
CA ALA A 54 5.35 -7.21 -8.15
C ALA A 54 4.67 -8.56 -7.89
N THR A 55 3.89 -9.06 -8.86
CA THR A 55 3.36 -10.43 -8.80
C THR A 55 4.53 -11.42 -8.72
N SER A 56 4.42 -12.47 -7.91
CA SER A 56 5.47 -13.49 -7.81
C SER A 56 5.84 -14.07 -9.18
N GLY A 57 7.14 -14.28 -9.41
CA GLY A 57 7.69 -14.75 -10.70
C GLY A 57 7.97 -13.66 -11.73
N ARG A 58 7.67 -12.38 -11.45
CA ARG A 58 8.12 -11.25 -12.28
C ARG A 58 9.56 -10.87 -11.92
N SER A 59 10.40 -10.66 -12.93
CA SER A 59 11.78 -10.19 -12.75
C SER A 59 11.88 -8.69 -12.40
N ARG A 60 10.88 -7.89 -12.80
CA ARG A 60 10.87 -6.44 -12.57
C ARG A 60 10.13 -6.11 -11.27
N ARG A 61 10.83 -5.42 -10.35
CA ARG A 61 10.25 -4.86 -9.12
C ARG A 61 9.19 -3.82 -9.45
N GLU A 62 8.11 -3.78 -8.68
CA GLU A 62 7.05 -2.78 -8.77
C GLU A 62 6.92 -2.06 -7.43
N VAL A 63 7.87 -1.16 -7.15
CA VAL A 63 7.93 -0.49 -5.85
C VAL A 63 6.86 0.59 -5.71
N ARG A 64 6.30 0.68 -4.51
CA ARG A 64 5.32 1.67 -4.07
C ARG A 64 5.78 2.31 -2.76
N VAL A 65 5.75 3.63 -2.69
CA VAL A 65 6.18 4.39 -1.51
C VAL A 65 4.98 5.02 -0.84
N TRP A 66 4.91 4.96 0.48
CA TRP A 66 3.84 5.64 1.23
C TRP A 66 3.98 7.16 1.13
N PHE A 67 2.87 7.84 0.84
CA PHE A 67 2.86 9.30 0.71
C PHE A 67 3.35 10.03 1.98
N ARG A 68 2.99 9.55 3.17
CA ARG A 68 3.50 10.16 4.43
C ARG A 68 5.00 9.99 4.60
N SER A 69 5.59 8.90 4.09
CA SER A 69 7.04 8.72 4.06
C SER A 69 7.72 9.76 3.16
N LEU A 70 7.09 10.14 2.03
CA LEU A 70 7.58 11.21 1.16
C LEU A 70 7.52 12.56 1.88
N GLN A 71 6.41 12.86 2.57
CA GLN A 71 6.25 14.08 3.35
C GLN A 71 7.30 14.20 4.45
N ALA A 72 7.51 13.13 5.23
CA ALA A 72 8.54 13.10 6.27
C ALA A 72 9.94 13.31 5.67
N CYS A 73 10.27 12.66 4.55
CA CYS A 73 11.53 12.85 3.86
C CYS A 73 11.75 14.31 3.40
N LYS A 74 10.72 14.96 2.84
CA LYS A 74 10.83 16.36 2.40
C LYS A 74 10.98 17.31 3.58
N ALA A 75 10.24 17.07 4.66
CA ALA A 75 10.31 17.87 5.87
C ALA A 75 11.69 17.80 6.55
N ARG A 76 12.29 16.59 6.65
CA ARG A 76 13.66 16.41 7.14
C ARG A 76 14.68 17.24 6.36
N ARG A 77 14.47 17.42 5.05
CA ARG A 77 15.35 18.23 4.19
C ARG A 77 15.15 19.73 4.33
N ALA A 78 13.95 20.17 4.73
CA ALA A 78 13.65 21.59 4.93
C ALA A 78 14.21 22.16 6.23
N GLY A 79 14.82 21.32 7.08
CA GLY A 79 15.39 21.71 8.37
C GLY A 79 14.35 21.75 9.51
N PRO A 80 14.81 22.06 10.74
CA PRO A 80 14.00 21.92 11.97
C PRO A 80 12.75 22.81 12.03
N ALA A 81 12.66 23.86 11.20
CA ALA A 81 11.53 24.79 11.18
C ALA A 81 10.29 24.29 10.39
N GLY A 82 10.41 23.19 9.64
CA GLY A 82 9.34 22.66 8.79
C GLY A 82 8.98 21.19 9.07
N ALA A 83 9.52 20.59 10.12
CA ALA A 83 9.30 19.19 10.46
C ALA A 83 7.92 19.01 11.12
N PRO A 84 6.98 18.24 10.51
CA PRO A 84 5.97 17.57 11.31
C PRO A 84 6.70 16.77 12.39
N PRO A 85 6.15 16.64 13.62
CA PRO A 85 6.79 15.84 14.66
C PRO A 85 7.18 14.49 14.06
N ALA A 86 8.46 14.11 14.21
CA ALA A 86 8.94 12.80 13.80
C ALA A 86 7.95 11.80 14.40
N PRO A 87 7.16 11.09 13.59
CA PRO A 87 6.13 10.25 14.16
C PRO A 87 6.88 9.19 14.98
N ALA A 88 6.65 9.22 16.30
CA ALA A 88 7.20 8.25 17.24
C ALA A 88 7.08 6.88 16.58
N ALA A 89 8.23 6.21 16.36
CA ALA A 89 8.43 5.06 15.48
C ALA A 89 7.12 4.35 15.14
N LEU A 90 6.50 4.71 14.01
CA LEU A 90 5.18 4.19 13.65
C LEU A 90 5.27 2.67 13.61
N SER A 91 4.37 1.98 14.31
CA SER A 91 4.32 0.53 14.18
C SER A 91 3.85 0.17 12.77
N GLU A 92 4.34 -0.96 12.26
CA GLU A 92 3.92 -1.48 10.96
C GLU A 92 2.40 -1.62 10.85
N GLU A 93 1.78 -2.07 11.93
CA GLU A 93 0.34 -2.23 12.02
C GLU A 93 -0.40 -0.90 11.84
N MET A 94 0.09 0.19 12.47
CA MET A 94 -0.50 1.52 12.31
C MET A 94 -0.35 2.04 10.87
N VAL A 95 0.81 1.80 10.24
CA VAL A 95 1.04 2.25 8.86
C VAL A 95 0.16 1.46 7.88
N ILE A 96 0.05 0.15 8.02
CA ILE A 96 -0.82 -0.67 7.17
C ILE A 96 -2.28 -0.24 7.35
N ALA A 97 -2.73 0.00 8.58
CA ALA A 97 -4.06 0.51 8.85
C ALA A 97 -4.28 1.87 8.16
N ALA A 98 -3.30 2.77 8.21
CA ALA A 98 -3.36 4.09 7.59
C ALA A 98 -3.34 4.03 6.05
N VAL A 99 -2.57 3.11 5.47
CA VAL A 99 -2.54 2.85 4.02
C VAL A 99 -3.90 2.35 3.52
N ILE A 100 -4.59 1.49 4.27
CA ILE A 100 -5.92 1.01 3.88
C ILE A 100 -7.01 2.05 4.19
N GLY A 101 -6.85 2.85 5.24
CA GLY A 101 -7.64 4.06 5.51
C GLY A 101 -9.04 3.85 6.11
N HIS A 102 -9.46 2.61 6.37
CA HIS A 102 -10.71 2.29 7.09
C HIS A 102 -10.59 0.92 7.77
N SER A 103 -11.58 0.46 8.55
CA SER A 103 -11.53 -0.84 9.26
C SER A 103 -12.48 -1.92 8.72
N ARG A 104 -13.26 -1.63 7.67
CA ARG A 104 -14.17 -2.63 7.05
C ARG A 104 -13.43 -3.92 6.65
N PRO A 105 -13.98 -5.11 6.92
CA PRO A 105 -13.32 -6.39 6.67
C PRO A 105 -13.25 -6.77 5.19
N LEU A 106 -14.03 -6.10 4.34
CA LEU A 106 -14.16 -6.39 2.92
C LEU A 106 -13.78 -5.14 2.10
N LEU A 107 -13.05 -5.38 1.01
CA LEU A 107 -12.58 -4.37 0.06
C LEU A 107 -13.06 -4.73 -1.34
N ARG A 108 -13.48 -3.74 -2.13
CA ARG A 108 -13.71 -3.90 -3.56
C ARG A 108 -12.37 -3.87 -4.30
N GLY A 109 -12.30 -4.55 -5.44
CA GLY A 109 -11.12 -4.53 -6.30
C GLY A 109 -10.72 -3.12 -6.76
N ALA A 110 -11.67 -2.20 -6.91
CA ALA A 110 -11.39 -0.80 -7.20
C ALA A 110 -10.71 -0.07 -6.04
N GLU A 111 -11.07 -0.41 -4.80
CA GLU A 111 -10.44 0.16 -3.60
C GLU A 111 -9.00 -0.35 -3.47
N VAL A 112 -8.77 -1.65 -3.72
CA VAL A 112 -7.42 -2.22 -3.74
C VAL A 112 -6.56 -1.59 -4.85
N GLN A 113 -7.11 -1.32 -6.03
CA GLN A 113 -6.43 -0.56 -7.09
C GLN A 113 -6.06 0.86 -6.63
N GLY A 114 -6.97 1.53 -5.92
CA GLY A 114 -6.74 2.84 -5.31
C GLY A 114 -5.59 2.82 -4.31
N ILE A 115 -5.65 1.89 -3.36
CA ILE A 115 -4.69 1.72 -2.27
C ILE A 115 -3.30 1.37 -2.81
N LEU A 116 -3.20 0.35 -3.66
CA LEU A 116 -1.92 -0.12 -4.19
C LEU A 116 -1.39 0.71 -5.37
N ASN A 117 -2.23 1.61 -5.89
CA ASN A 117 -1.94 2.38 -7.10
C ASN A 117 -1.48 1.46 -8.24
N CYS A 118 -2.37 0.52 -8.58
CA CYS A 118 -2.17 -0.49 -9.60
C CYS A 118 -3.40 -0.60 -10.50
N ASP A 119 -3.25 -1.30 -11.63
CA ASP A 119 -4.36 -1.56 -12.54
C ASP A 119 -5.19 -2.80 -12.13
N ARG A 120 -6.34 -2.98 -12.80
CA ARG A 120 -7.25 -4.11 -12.59
C ARG A 120 -6.59 -5.46 -12.90
N ASN A 121 -5.71 -5.53 -13.90
CA ASN A 121 -5.04 -6.77 -14.30
C ASN A 121 -4.05 -7.23 -13.23
N GLN A 122 -3.38 -6.30 -12.55
CA GLN A 122 -2.50 -6.59 -11.43
C GLN A 122 -3.27 -7.14 -10.23
N VAL A 123 -4.44 -6.58 -9.91
CA VAL A 123 -5.32 -7.16 -8.87
C VAL A 123 -5.77 -8.58 -9.26
N ALA A 124 -6.15 -8.79 -10.53
CA ALA A 124 -6.51 -10.12 -11.01
C ALA A 124 -5.34 -11.12 -10.88
N ARG A 125 -4.10 -10.69 -11.17
CA ARG A 125 -2.89 -11.49 -10.99
C ARG A 125 -2.64 -11.86 -9.52
N PHE A 126 -2.81 -10.93 -8.58
CA PHE A 126 -2.67 -11.23 -7.15
C PHE A 126 -3.69 -12.28 -6.68
N LEU A 127 -4.91 -12.20 -7.18
CA LEU A 127 -5.96 -13.18 -6.87
C LEU A 127 -5.66 -14.54 -7.49
N ALA A 128 -5.19 -14.58 -8.74
CA ALA A 128 -4.82 -15.82 -9.42
C ALA A 128 -3.60 -16.51 -8.77
N ALA A 129 -2.65 -15.73 -8.27
CA ALA A 129 -1.48 -16.21 -7.54
C ALA A 129 -1.76 -16.58 -6.07
N GLY A 130 -3.00 -16.39 -5.58
CA GLY A 130 -3.35 -16.64 -4.17
C GLY A 130 -2.74 -15.65 -3.18
N GLU A 131 -2.15 -14.55 -3.65
CA GLU A 131 -1.52 -13.52 -2.81
C GLU A 131 -2.56 -12.63 -2.11
N LEU A 132 -3.71 -12.44 -2.76
CA LEU A 132 -4.92 -11.85 -2.19
C LEU A 132 -6.05 -12.88 -2.20
N LEU A 133 -6.94 -12.81 -1.21
CA LEU A 133 -8.04 -13.77 -1.05
C LEU A 133 -9.39 -13.11 -1.30
N ARG A 134 -10.25 -13.79 -2.06
CA ARG A 134 -11.63 -13.35 -2.29
C ARG A 134 -12.49 -13.62 -1.06
N ALA A 135 -13.43 -12.71 -0.80
CA ALA A 135 -14.49 -12.96 0.15
C ALA A 135 -15.63 -13.70 -0.57
N GLY A 136 -15.81 -14.98 -0.24
CA GLY A 136 -16.82 -15.84 -0.83
C GLY A 136 -16.25 -16.92 -1.76
N SER A 137 -16.82 -18.11 -1.64
CA SER A 137 -16.48 -19.31 -2.41
C SER A 137 -17.21 -19.31 -3.74
N ALA A 138 -16.88 -18.40 -4.65
CA ALA A 138 -17.26 -18.59 -6.04
C ALA A 138 -16.09 -19.35 -6.73
N PRO A 139 -16.26 -20.62 -7.12
CA PRO A 139 -15.22 -21.34 -7.82
C PRO A 139 -14.85 -20.62 -9.13
N ALA A 140 -13.59 -20.75 -9.52
CA ALA A 140 -12.97 -20.10 -10.68
C ALA A 140 -13.58 -20.45 -12.06
N GLY A 141 -14.76 -21.07 -12.11
CA GLY A 141 -15.43 -21.55 -13.32
C GLY A 141 -16.79 -20.93 -13.63
N ALA A 142 -17.35 -20.06 -12.79
CA ALA A 142 -18.61 -19.37 -13.10
C ALA A 142 -18.37 -18.24 -14.12
N ARG A 143 -18.28 -18.61 -15.40
CA ARG A 143 -18.44 -17.70 -16.55
C ARG A 143 -19.85 -17.09 -16.48
N GLY A 144 -20.03 -16.02 -15.71
CA GLY A 144 -21.37 -15.46 -15.52
C GLY A 144 -21.50 -14.10 -14.85
N ASP A 145 -20.42 -13.40 -14.49
CA ASP A 145 -20.55 -12.06 -13.89
C ASP A 145 -19.33 -11.19 -14.27
N GLY A 146 -19.12 -10.98 -15.58
CA GLY A 146 -17.96 -10.28 -16.15
C GLY A 146 -17.76 -8.82 -15.69
N ASN A 147 -18.72 -8.26 -14.94
CA ASN A 147 -18.73 -6.85 -14.59
C ASN A 147 -18.70 -6.53 -13.08
N ARG A 148 -18.72 -7.53 -12.19
CA ARG A 148 -18.65 -7.25 -10.74
C ARG A 148 -17.20 -7.18 -10.26
N SER A 149 -16.83 -6.05 -9.67
CA SER A 149 -15.53 -5.86 -9.02
C SER A 149 -15.35 -6.91 -7.91
N PRO A 150 -14.22 -7.64 -7.86
CA PRO A 150 -14.02 -8.68 -6.87
C PRO A 150 -14.11 -8.10 -5.45
N VAL A 151 -14.64 -8.90 -4.52
CA VAL A 151 -14.61 -8.58 -3.09
C VAL A 151 -13.43 -9.32 -2.47
N ILE A 152 -12.57 -8.59 -1.78
CA ILE A 152 -11.26 -9.03 -1.28
C ILE A 152 -11.27 -8.92 0.24
N LEU A 153 -10.73 -9.93 0.93
CA LEU A 153 -10.59 -9.92 2.37
C LEU A 153 -9.54 -8.90 2.79
N ARG A 154 -9.90 -7.97 3.68
CA ARG A 154 -8.97 -6.98 4.24
C ARG A 154 -7.72 -7.63 4.83
N GLY A 155 -7.89 -8.66 5.65
CA GLY A 155 -6.76 -9.37 6.27
C GLY A 155 -5.79 -9.96 5.24
N SER A 156 -6.27 -10.31 4.04
CA SER A 156 -5.37 -10.77 2.96
C SER A 156 -4.54 -9.62 2.38
N LEU A 157 -5.10 -8.42 2.25
CA LEU A 157 -4.35 -7.22 1.84
C LEU A 157 -3.36 -6.79 2.91
N GLU A 158 -3.73 -6.83 4.19
CA GLU A 158 -2.80 -6.55 5.28
C GLU A 158 -1.64 -7.54 5.28
N GLY A 159 -1.92 -8.85 5.16
CA GLY A 159 -0.89 -9.87 5.05
C GLY A 159 0.00 -9.70 3.82
N PHE A 160 -0.59 -9.29 2.69
CA PHE A 160 0.15 -8.93 1.48
C PHE A 160 1.11 -7.76 1.75
N LEU A 161 0.64 -6.66 2.35
CA LEU A 161 1.48 -5.50 2.67
C LEU A 161 2.60 -5.86 3.65
N ARG A 162 2.33 -6.66 4.70
CA ARG A 162 3.39 -7.11 5.64
C ARG A 162 4.51 -7.87 4.92
N ARG A 163 4.14 -8.84 4.07
CA ARG A 163 5.13 -9.69 3.36
C ARG A 163 5.92 -8.96 2.28
N ARG A 164 5.35 -7.90 1.71
CA ARG A 164 5.92 -7.17 0.56
C ARG A 164 6.70 -5.92 0.96
N ARG A 165 6.80 -5.64 2.25
CA ARG A 165 7.53 -4.50 2.78
C ARG A 165 9.03 -4.66 2.51
N ILE A 166 9.67 -3.59 2.03
CA ILE A 166 11.11 -3.57 1.71
C ILE A 166 11.93 -3.12 2.92
N CYS A 167 11.46 -2.08 3.60
CA CYS A 167 12.06 -1.46 4.78
C CYS A 167 10.98 -1.01 5.74
#